data_AF-A0A1M7ZA41-F1
#
_entry.id   AF-A0A1M7ZA41-F1
#
_cell.length_a   1.000
_cell.length_b   1.000
_cell.length_c   1.000
_cell.angle_alpha   90.00
_cell.angle_beta   90.00
_cell.angle_gamma   90.00
#
_symmetry.space_group_name_H-M   'P 1'
#
loop_
_entity.id
_entity.type
_entity.pdbx_description
1 polymer ?
#
loop_
_entity_poly.entity_id
_entity_poly.type
_entity_poly.pdbx_seq_one_letter_code
_entity_poly.pdbx_strand_id
1 'polypeptide(L)'
;MKEVVALQAVPVLDCANRHGEGILWNPADRRVWWTDIHGQGMWWFRPDDGLSGRVALPGRLCAFAPRAQGGWIMAFADGLELWSADFRCESRIHAFEPGNPHTRLNDGHTDRDGRFVVGGMNEGTGAFDSSVIRVDADRSVEVLFGGVSCANSICFAPDGATMFFADSPRRRIESIAYDDLAARRVFVEMPGIPDGSCVDAEGGLWNAVWEGAAVMRFDAQGRATHRIDLPVRRATCCAFGGDDLATLYITTSQLGADATERAETPLAGGLFAARPGLAGLAERPFAG
;
A
#
# COMPACT_ATOMS: atom_id res chain seq x y z
N MET A 1 -14.92 18.26 -21.10
CA MET A 1 -14.24 17.37 -20.14
C MET A 1 -12.79 17.82 -20.09
N LYS A 2 -12.19 17.98 -18.91
CA LYS A 2 -10.74 18.23 -18.84
C LYS A 2 -10.02 16.97 -19.32
N GLU A 3 -8.97 17.15 -20.09
CA GLU A 3 -8.14 16.06 -20.60
C GLU A 3 -7.37 15.40 -19.44
N VAL A 4 -7.25 14.07 -19.47
CA VAL A 4 -6.48 13.32 -18.46
C VAL A 4 -5.00 13.54 -18.75
N VAL A 5 -4.24 13.97 -17.76
CA VAL A 5 -2.79 14.14 -17.88
C VAL A 5 -2.14 12.75 -17.98
N ALA A 6 -1.47 12.47 -19.09
CA ALA A 6 -0.77 11.21 -19.33
C ALA A 6 0.74 11.37 -19.08
N LEU A 7 1.32 10.43 -18.33
CA LEU A 7 2.72 10.39 -17.90
C LEU A 7 3.28 8.97 -18.07
N GLN A 8 4.60 8.85 -18.09
CA GLN A 8 5.29 7.55 -18.07
C GLN A 8 6.09 7.43 -16.78
N ALA A 9 6.01 6.29 -16.12
CA ALA A 9 6.88 5.97 -15.00
C ALA A 9 8.28 5.59 -15.51
N VAL A 10 9.32 6.00 -14.78
CA VAL A 10 10.70 5.62 -15.06
C VAL A 10 11.18 4.58 -14.04
N PRO A 11 11.96 3.57 -14.44
CA PRO A 11 12.53 2.62 -13.51
C PRO A 11 13.55 3.31 -12.60
N VAL A 12 13.48 3.00 -11.31
CA VAL A 12 14.38 3.52 -10.26
C VAL A 12 15.33 2.44 -9.77
N LEU A 13 14.79 1.24 -9.53
CA LEU A 13 15.56 0.09 -9.04
C LEU A 13 15.01 -1.19 -9.64
N ASP A 14 15.87 -1.96 -10.30
CA ASP A 14 15.58 -3.32 -10.72
C ASP A 14 15.85 -4.29 -9.57
N CYS A 15 14.90 -4.38 -8.63
CA CYS A 15 14.99 -5.24 -7.45
C CYS A 15 14.31 -6.61 -7.65
N ALA A 16 13.75 -6.88 -8.84
CA ALA A 16 13.11 -8.14 -9.22
C ALA A 16 12.22 -8.75 -8.12
N ASN A 17 11.43 -7.92 -7.43
CA ASN A 17 10.59 -8.36 -6.33
C ASN A 17 9.55 -9.34 -6.83
N ARG A 18 9.34 -10.41 -6.06
CA ARG A 18 8.29 -11.38 -6.37
C ARG A 18 6.93 -10.71 -6.27
N HIS A 19 6.71 -9.96 -5.19
CA HIS A 19 5.50 -9.17 -4.97
C HIS A 19 5.81 -7.96 -4.09
N GLY A 20 6.32 -6.91 -4.74
CA GLY A 20 6.57 -5.62 -4.09
C GLY A 20 5.25 -4.98 -3.69
N GLU A 21 5.14 -4.51 -2.46
CA GLU A 21 3.91 -4.01 -1.83
C GLU A 21 4.23 -3.05 -0.69
N GLY A 22 3.20 -2.45 -0.09
CA GLY A 22 3.29 -1.72 1.19
C GLY A 22 4.43 -0.70 1.21
N ILE A 23 4.28 0.38 0.43
CA ILE A 23 5.33 1.38 0.21
C ILE A 23 5.08 2.68 0.99
N LEU A 24 6.13 3.28 1.54
CA LEU A 24 6.08 4.60 2.18
C LEU A 24 7.38 5.38 2.01
N TRP A 25 7.28 6.70 2.14
CA TRP A 25 8.43 7.58 2.34
C TRP A 25 8.64 7.83 3.83
N ASN A 26 9.86 7.58 4.31
CA ASN A 26 10.27 7.93 5.66
C ASN A 26 11.13 9.21 5.64
N PRO A 27 10.62 10.36 6.10
CA PRO A 27 11.38 11.61 6.08
C PRO A 27 12.56 11.60 7.07
N ALA A 28 12.53 10.75 8.11
CA ALA A 28 13.56 10.72 9.14
C ALA A 28 14.92 10.20 8.62
N ASP A 29 14.90 9.26 7.67
CA ASP A 29 16.09 8.69 7.04
C ASP A 29 16.21 9.00 5.54
N ARG A 30 15.22 9.71 4.98
CA ARG A 30 15.11 10.11 3.58
C ARG A 30 15.12 8.90 2.63
N ARG A 31 14.39 7.86 3.01
CA ARG A 31 14.27 6.62 2.22
C ARG A 31 12.84 6.31 1.86
N VAL A 32 12.67 5.73 0.67
CA VAL A 32 11.49 4.97 0.32
C VAL A 32 11.68 3.57 0.86
N TRP A 33 10.69 3.06 1.59
CA TRP A 33 10.67 1.69 2.11
C TRP A 33 9.49 0.93 1.51
N TRP A 34 9.66 -0.35 1.19
CA TRP A 34 8.57 -1.23 0.74
C TRP A 34 8.85 -2.68 1.12
N THR A 35 7.84 -3.56 1.04
CA THR A 35 8.00 -4.99 1.30
C THR A 35 7.99 -5.81 0.02
N ASP A 36 8.72 -6.92 -0.03
CA ASP A 36 8.49 -8.01 -0.97
C ASP A 36 7.81 -9.16 -0.22
N ILE A 37 6.48 -9.27 -0.32
CA ILE A 37 5.67 -10.20 0.46
C ILE A 37 6.17 -11.64 0.26
N HIS A 38 6.35 -12.05 -0.99
CA HIS A 38 6.79 -13.39 -1.33
C HIS A 38 8.31 -13.55 -1.32
N GLY A 39 9.06 -12.46 -1.40
CA GLY A 39 10.50 -12.44 -1.18
C GLY A 39 10.91 -12.51 0.30
N GLN A 40 9.99 -12.23 1.23
CA GLN A 40 10.25 -12.15 2.68
C GLN A 40 11.36 -11.15 3.01
N GLY A 41 11.17 -9.90 2.61
CA GLY A 41 12.10 -8.84 3.03
C GLY A 41 11.57 -7.45 2.80
N MET A 42 12.12 -6.51 3.56
CA MET A 42 11.82 -5.10 3.46
C MET A 42 12.97 -4.41 2.73
N TRP A 43 12.64 -3.71 1.66
CA TRP A 43 13.58 -3.00 0.82
C TRP A 43 13.58 -1.51 1.13
N TRP A 44 14.70 -0.87 0.80
CA TRP A 44 14.80 0.59 0.83
C TRP A 44 15.60 1.13 -0.34
N PHE A 45 15.29 2.38 -0.69
CA PHE A 45 15.98 3.18 -1.69
C PHE A 45 16.15 4.61 -1.19
N ARG A 46 17.35 5.17 -1.35
CA ARG A 46 17.68 6.56 -1.03
C ARG A 46 17.83 7.35 -2.33
N PRO A 47 16.92 8.29 -2.64
CA PRO A 47 16.95 9.04 -3.89
C PRO A 47 18.18 9.93 -4.07
N ASP A 48 18.73 10.45 -2.97
CA ASP A 48 19.83 11.44 -3.00
C ASP A 48 21.11 10.90 -3.65
N ASP A 49 21.41 9.62 -3.44
CA ASP A 49 22.65 8.98 -3.90
C ASP A 49 22.43 7.63 -4.60
N GLY A 50 21.17 7.22 -4.75
CA GLY A 50 20.79 5.98 -5.41
C GLY A 50 21.12 4.70 -4.62
N LEU A 51 21.56 4.82 -3.36
CA LEU A 51 21.82 3.63 -2.55
C LEU A 51 20.52 2.89 -2.25
N SER A 52 20.59 1.57 -2.27
CA SER A 52 19.49 0.69 -1.95
C SER A 52 19.95 -0.48 -1.12
N GLY A 53 19.02 -1.13 -0.44
CA GLY A 53 19.31 -2.36 0.28
C GLY A 53 18.04 -3.11 0.64
N ARG A 54 18.24 -4.24 1.29
CA ARG A 54 17.19 -5.15 1.73
C ARG A 54 17.50 -5.69 3.10
N VAL A 55 16.48 -5.77 3.94
CA VAL A 55 16.49 -6.52 5.19
C VAL A 55 15.69 -7.81 4.98
N ALA A 56 16.33 -8.96 5.22
CA ALA A 56 15.61 -10.24 5.23
C ALA A 56 14.74 -10.35 6.48
N LEU A 57 13.53 -10.86 6.33
CA LEU A 57 12.55 -10.99 7.39
C LEU A 57 12.16 -12.46 7.60
N PRO A 58 11.72 -12.85 8.82
CA PRO A 58 11.40 -14.25 9.12
C PRO A 58 10.11 -14.74 8.45
N GLY A 59 9.33 -13.84 7.86
CA GLY A 59 8.02 -14.16 7.28
C GLY A 59 7.62 -13.18 6.19
N ARG A 60 6.41 -13.38 5.68
CA ARG A 60 5.79 -12.53 4.66
C ARG A 60 5.28 -11.25 5.32
N LEU A 61 6.03 -10.17 5.22
CA LEU A 61 5.59 -8.84 5.65
C LEU A 61 4.67 -8.27 4.57
N CYS A 62 3.48 -7.81 4.95
CA CYS A 62 2.43 -7.35 4.05
C CYS A 62 2.25 -5.83 4.09
N ALA A 63 2.23 -5.25 5.29
CA ALA A 63 2.19 -3.81 5.52
C ALA A 63 3.04 -3.42 6.74
N PHE A 64 3.45 -2.16 6.84
CA PHE A 64 4.22 -1.66 7.97
C PHE A 64 4.13 -0.13 8.07
N ALA A 65 4.48 0.40 9.24
CA ALA A 65 4.65 1.84 9.43
C ALA A 65 5.76 2.12 10.45
N PRO A 66 6.50 3.24 10.31
CA PRO A 66 7.39 3.69 11.38
C PRO A 66 6.59 4.02 12.63
N ARG A 67 7.20 3.86 13.81
CA ARG A 67 6.60 4.22 15.10
C ARG A 67 7.09 5.60 15.53
N ALA A 68 6.21 6.37 16.17
CA ALA A 68 6.55 7.69 16.73
C ALA A 68 7.67 7.61 17.77
N GLN A 69 7.79 6.48 18.48
CA GLN A 69 8.83 6.23 19.49
C GLN A 69 10.09 5.54 18.91
N GLY A 70 10.15 5.36 17.59
CA GLY A 70 11.21 4.61 16.91
C GLY A 70 10.86 3.13 16.71
N GLY A 71 11.47 2.54 15.68
CA GLY A 71 11.12 1.20 15.22
C GLY A 71 9.90 1.17 14.31
N TRP A 72 9.26 0.01 14.23
CA TRP A 72 8.23 -0.31 13.25
C TRP A 72 7.06 -1.06 13.89
N ILE A 73 5.86 -0.81 13.40
CA ILE A 73 4.77 -1.77 13.47
C ILE A 73 4.75 -2.54 12.15
N MET A 74 4.67 -3.87 12.23
CA MET A 74 4.77 -4.77 11.08
C MET A 74 3.58 -5.74 11.06
N ALA A 75 2.86 -5.76 9.94
CA ALA A 75 1.81 -6.72 9.64
C ALA A 75 2.39 -7.87 8.82
N PHE A 76 2.78 -8.95 9.49
CA PHE A 76 3.10 -10.20 8.82
C PHE A 76 1.82 -10.94 8.44
N ALA A 77 1.92 -11.89 7.51
CA ALA A 77 0.78 -12.67 7.03
C ALA A 77 -0.11 -13.22 8.17
N ASP A 78 0.48 -13.69 9.27
CA ASP A 78 -0.24 -14.31 10.38
C ASP A 78 -0.46 -13.38 11.60
N GLY A 79 -0.04 -12.12 11.56
CA GLY A 79 -0.20 -11.25 12.73
C GLY A 79 0.55 -9.91 12.72
N LEU A 80 0.33 -9.17 13.79
CA LEU A 80 0.92 -7.85 14.01
C LEU A 80 2.00 -7.91 15.08
N GLU A 81 3.12 -7.25 14.81
CA GLU A 81 4.30 -7.23 15.68
C GLU A 81 4.90 -5.82 15.77
N LEU A 82 5.54 -5.53 16.90
CA LEU A 82 6.41 -4.37 17.09
C LEU A 82 7.86 -4.78 16.90
N TRP A 83 8.60 -3.98 16.15
CA TRP A 83 9.99 -4.22 15.80
C TRP A 83 10.83 -2.99 16.13
N SER A 84 12.07 -3.21 16.56
CA SER A 84 13.03 -2.13 16.80
C SER A 84 13.55 -1.53 15.49
N ALA A 85 14.22 -0.38 15.56
CA ALA A 85 14.86 0.26 14.40
C ALA A 85 15.92 -0.63 13.72
N ASP A 86 16.54 -1.53 14.49
CA ASP A 86 17.54 -2.50 14.02
C ASP A 86 16.90 -3.83 13.59
N PHE A 87 15.60 -3.84 13.31
CA PHE A 87 14.85 -5.01 12.84
C PHE A 87 14.95 -6.21 13.78
N ARG A 88 14.66 -5.99 15.07
CA ARG A 88 14.45 -7.07 16.05
C ARG A 88 13.00 -7.06 16.51
N CYS A 89 12.32 -8.20 16.48
CA CYS A 89 10.98 -8.34 17.05
C CYS A 89 11.03 -8.04 18.55
N GLU A 90 10.23 -7.09 19.00
CA GLU A 90 10.08 -6.69 20.39
C GLU A 90 8.90 -7.41 21.05
N SER A 91 7.77 -7.51 20.33
CA SER A 91 6.56 -8.16 20.82
C SER A 91 5.55 -8.44 19.71
N ARG A 92 4.77 -9.53 19.83
CA ARG A 92 3.57 -9.76 19.02
C ARG A 92 2.36 -9.10 19.69
N ILE A 93 1.61 -8.31 18.92
CA ILE A 93 0.42 -7.58 19.36
C ILE A 93 -0.84 -8.42 19.10
N HIS A 94 -0.88 -9.10 17.96
CA HIS A 94 -2.08 -9.79 17.49
C HIS A 94 -1.72 -11.01 16.64
N ALA A 95 -2.49 -12.10 16.81
CA ALA A 95 -2.51 -13.20 15.85
C ALA A 95 -3.74 -13.01 14.96
N PHE A 96 -3.53 -12.89 13.65
CA PHE A 96 -4.59 -12.60 12.70
C PHE A 96 -5.32 -13.87 12.31
N GLU A 97 -6.64 -13.89 12.51
CA GLU A 97 -7.58 -14.93 12.06
C GLU A 97 -7.06 -16.38 12.22
N PRO A 98 -6.56 -16.80 13.40
CA PRO A 98 -5.85 -18.09 13.58
C PRO A 98 -6.73 -19.33 13.30
N GLY A 99 -8.06 -19.16 13.26
CA GLY A 99 -9.01 -20.20 12.90
C GLY A 99 -9.22 -20.38 11.39
N ASN A 100 -8.67 -19.50 10.55
CA ASN A 100 -8.81 -19.53 9.10
C ASN A 100 -7.43 -19.60 8.41
N PRO A 101 -6.95 -20.81 8.06
CA PRO A 101 -5.61 -20.97 7.47
C PRO A 101 -5.50 -20.44 6.04
N HIS A 102 -6.61 -20.02 5.42
CA HIS A 102 -6.62 -19.42 4.09
C HIS A 102 -6.42 -17.90 4.12
N THR A 103 -6.44 -17.30 5.32
CA THR A 103 -6.37 -15.85 5.47
C THR A 103 -4.98 -15.37 5.85
N ARG A 104 -4.65 -14.17 5.41
CA ARG A 104 -3.47 -13.42 5.83
C ARG A 104 -3.74 -11.93 5.85
N LEU A 105 -2.95 -11.16 6.61
CA LEU A 105 -2.89 -9.71 6.41
C LEU A 105 -2.40 -9.37 5.00
N ASN A 106 -2.81 -8.21 4.48
CA ASN A 106 -2.50 -7.69 3.14
C ASN A 106 -2.11 -6.21 3.22
N ASP A 107 -2.94 -5.30 2.70
CA ASP A 107 -2.68 -3.86 2.68
C ASP A 107 -2.95 -3.20 4.04
N GLY A 108 -2.27 -2.09 4.30
CA GLY A 108 -2.44 -1.34 5.54
C GLY A 108 -1.72 0.00 5.53
N HIS A 109 -2.30 0.95 6.27
CA HIS A 109 -1.84 2.32 6.34
C HIS A 109 -2.17 2.92 7.70
N THR A 110 -1.36 3.88 8.16
CA THR A 110 -1.70 4.69 9.33
C THR A 110 -2.79 5.72 9.01
N ASP A 111 -3.73 5.91 9.92
CA ASP A 111 -4.71 6.99 9.85
C ASP A 111 -4.08 8.35 10.23
N ARG A 112 -4.86 9.43 10.17
CA ARG A 112 -4.38 10.79 10.48
C ARG A 112 -4.12 11.03 11.98
N ASP A 113 -4.58 10.14 12.85
CA ASP A 113 -4.32 10.13 14.30
C ASP A 113 -3.15 9.21 14.70
N GLY A 114 -2.54 8.52 13.74
CA GLY A 114 -1.45 7.58 13.99
C GLY A 114 -1.89 6.21 14.49
N ARG A 115 -3.13 5.79 14.25
CA ARG A 115 -3.57 4.39 14.41
C ARG A 115 -3.21 3.60 13.16
N PHE A 116 -2.94 2.31 13.29
CA PHE A 116 -2.57 1.48 12.14
C PHE A 116 -3.74 0.63 11.67
N VAL A 117 -4.27 0.91 10.48
CA VAL A 117 -5.37 0.14 9.88
C VAL A 117 -4.79 -0.84 8.88
N VAL A 118 -5.14 -2.12 9.00
CA VAL A 118 -4.66 -3.17 8.10
C VAL A 118 -5.80 -4.12 7.78
N GLY A 119 -5.88 -4.54 6.53
CA GLY A 119 -6.88 -5.48 6.05
C GLY A 119 -6.29 -6.84 5.74
N GLY A 120 -7.11 -7.87 5.86
CA GLY A 120 -6.78 -9.22 5.45
C GLY A 120 -7.26 -9.56 4.04
N MET A 121 -6.88 -10.76 3.62
CA MET A 121 -7.37 -11.40 2.43
C MET A 121 -7.48 -12.91 2.62
N ASN A 122 -8.37 -13.54 1.88
CA ASN A 122 -8.39 -14.98 1.70
C ASN A 122 -7.58 -15.35 0.44
N GLU A 123 -6.32 -15.74 0.63
CA GLU A 123 -5.42 -16.11 -0.47
C GLU A 123 -5.58 -17.56 -0.94
N GLY A 124 -6.37 -18.38 -0.23
CA GLY A 124 -6.59 -19.78 -0.57
C GLY A 124 -7.77 -19.98 -1.52
N THR A 125 -8.96 -19.52 -1.11
CA THR A 125 -10.23 -19.74 -1.82
C THR A 125 -10.80 -18.47 -2.44
N GLY A 126 -10.32 -17.29 -2.02
CA GLY A 126 -10.90 -16.00 -2.40
C GLY A 126 -12.26 -15.72 -1.74
N ALA A 127 -12.63 -16.47 -0.70
CA ALA A 127 -13.87 -16.22 0.04
C ALA A 127 -13.87 -14.85 0.72
N PHE A 128 -15.07 -14.31 0.96
CA PHE A 128 -15.27 -13.04 1.67
C PHE A 128 -15.38 -13.28 3.18
N ASP A 129 -14.33 -13.84 3.77
CA ASP A 129 -14.31 -14.33 5.16
C ASP A 129 -13.11 -13.80 5.95
N SER A 130 -12.46 -12.74 5.47
CA SER A 130 -11.46 -11.97 6.22
C SER A 130 -11.99 -10.61 6.69
N SER A 131 -11.15 -9.83 7.37
CA SER A 131 -11.52 -8.60 8.07
C SER A 131 -10.54 -7.45 7.89
N VAL A 132 -11.00 -6.23 8.16
CA VAL A 132 -10.17 -5.04 8.35
C VAL A 132 -10.14 -4.71 9.83
N ILE A 133 -8.94 -4.50 10.35
CA ILE A 133 -8.68 -4.20 11.76
C ILE A 133 -7.94 -2.87 11.92
N ARG A 134 -8.05 -2.28 13.10
CA ARG A 134 -7.30 -1.09 13.53
C ARG A 134 -6.53 -1.42 14.80
N VAL A 135 -5.28 -0.95 14.86
CA VAL A 135 -4.44 -0.94 16.05
C VAL A 135 -4.39 0.48 16.59
N ASP A 136 -4.88 0.67 17.82
CA ASP A 136 -4.84 1.96 18.52
C ASP A 136 -3.47 2.21 19.18
N ALA A 137 -3.23 3.44 19.63
CA ALA A 137 -1.96 3.84 20.25
C ALA A 137 -1.62 3.06 21.55
N ASP A 138 -2.64 2.52 22.23
CA ASP A 138 -2.49 1.64 23.39
C ASP A 138 -2.27 0.16 23.00
N ARG A 139 -2.16 -0.11 21.69
CA ARG A 139 -1.97 -1.42 21.05
C ARG A 139 -3.20 -2.33 21.15
N SER A 140 -4.35 -1.81 21.55
CA SER A 140 -5.61 -2.53 21.41
C SER A 140 -5.95 -2.71 19.93
N VAL A 141 -6.61 -3.82 19.61
CA VAL A 141 -6.97 -4.19 18.23
C VAL A 141 -8.49 -4.27 18.14
N GLU A 142 -9.06 -3.50 17.22
CA GLU A 142 -10.49 -3.47 16.92
C GLU A 142 -10.74 -3.99 15.51
N VAL A 143 -11.77 -4.82 15.32
CA VAL A 143 -12.27 -5.18 13.99
C VAL A 143 -13.19 -4.08 13.51
N LEU A 144 -12.81 -3.39 12.43
CA LEU A 144 -13.62 -2.32 11.83
C LEU A 144 -14.80 -2.91 11.04
N PHE A 145 -14.53 -3.93 10.23
CA PHE A 145 -15.57 -4.69 9.50
C PHE A 145 -15.00 -6.01 8.94
N GLY A 146 -15.89 -6.98 8.69
CA GLY A 146 -15.58 -8.26 8.05
C GLY A 146 -16.16 -8.35 6.62
N GLY A 147 -16.17 -9.56 6.06
CA GLY A 147 -16.77 -9.83 4.76
C GLY A 147 -15.86 -9.43 3.58
N VAL A 148 -14.55 -9.56 3.78
CA VAL A 148 -13.51 -9.10 2.86
C VAL A 148 -12.82 -10.29 2.19
N SER A 149 -12.64 -10.22 0.87
CA SER A 149 -11.88 -11.20 0.09
C SER A 149 -10.42 -10.79 -0.09
N CYS A 150 -10.15 -9.54 -0.49
CA CYS A 150 -8.80 -8.98 -0.58
C CYS A 150 -8.81 -7.48 -0.27
N ALA A 151 -8.43 -7.11 0.95
CA ALA A 151 -8.33 -5.70 1.35
C ALA A 151 -7.17 -4.99 0.64
N ASN A 152 -7.47 -3.87 -0.01
CA ASN A 152 -6.53 -2.96 -0.66
C ASN A 152 -7.02 -1.51 -0.60
N SER A 153 -6.23 -0.60 -1.16
CA SER A 153 -6.53 0.83 -1.29
C SER A 153 -6.78 1.54 0.05
N ILE A 154 -6.28 0.97 1.17
CA ILE A 154 -6.44 1.56 2.49
C ILE A 154 -5.61 2.84 2.57
N CYS A 155 -6.28 3.98 2.55
CA CYS A 155 -5.66 5.27 2.79
C CYS A 155 -6.71 6.29 3.25
N PHE A 156 -6.27 7.48 3.66
CA PHE A 156 -7.15 8.45 4.31
C PHE A 156 -7.09 9.80 3.61
N ALA A 157 -8.23 10.45 3.47
CA ALA A 157 -8.29 11.84 3.02
C ALA A 157 -7.40 12.76 3.89
N PRO A 158 -7.01 13.95 3.39
CA PRO A 158 -6.11 14.85 4.12
C PRO A 158 -6.57 15.22 5.53
N ASP A 159 -7.88 15.35 5.73
CA ASP A 159 -8.51 15.67 7.02
C ASP A 159 -8.75 14.43 7.90
N GLY A 160 -8.57 13.21 7.37
CA GLY A 160 -8.77 11.95 8.06
C GLY A 160 -10.23 11.50 8.19
N ALA A 161 -11.19 12.30 7.73
CA ALA A 161 -12.61 12.00 7.91
C ALA A 161 -13.11 10.89 6.98
N THR A 162 -12.41 10.66 5.87
CA THR A 162 -12.73 9.61 4.89
C THR A 162 -11.62 8.59 4.80
N MET A 163 -11.97 7.32 4.96
CA MET A 163 -11.15 6.18 4.58
C MET A 163 -11.53 5.75 3.16
N PHE A 164 -10.52 5.57 2.31
CA PHE A 164 -10.67 4.86 1.04
C PHE A 164 -10.35 3.38 1.25
N PHE A 165 -11.08 2.52 0.55
CA PHE A 165 -10.94 1.08 0.67
C PHE A 165 -11.40 0.40 -0.63
N ALA A 166 -10.72 -0.67 -1.00
CA ALA A 166 -11.15 -1.58 -2.03
C ALA A 166 -11.12 -3.01 -1.50
N ASP A 167 -12.17 -3.77 -1.80
CA ASP A 167 -12.05 -5.23 -1.84
C ASP A 167 -11.79 -5.59 -3.31
N SER A 168 -10.54 -5.87 -3.68
CA SER A 168 -10.05 -5.83 -5.07
C SER A 168 -10.90 -6.61 -6.08
N PRO A 169 -11.40 -7.84 -5.77
CA PRO A 169 -12.32 -8.58 -6.63
C PRO A 169 -13.62 -7.85 -6.99
N ARG A 170 -14.05 -6.88 -6.17
CA ARG A 170 -15.24 -6.05 -6.43
C ARG A 170 -15.00 -4.94 -7.45
N ARG A 171 -13.74 -4.67 -7.83
CA ARG A 171 -13.33 -3.71 -8.88
C ARG A 171 -13.89 -2.30 -8.71
N ARG A 172 -13.99 -1.86 -7.46
CA ARG A 172 -14.40 -0.51 -7.12
C ARG A 172 -13.67 -0.05 -5.87
N ILE A 173 -13.50 1.26 -5.75
CA ILE A 173 -13.00 1.90 -4.53
C ILE A 173 -14.20 2.54 -3.83
N GLU A 174 -14.32 2.31 -2.53
CA GLU A 174 -15.32 2.88 -1.65
C GLU A 174 -14.73 4.05 -0.87
N SER A 175 -15.53 5.10 -0.64
CA SER A 175 -15.24 6.13 0.36
C SER A 175 -16.12 5.87 1.59
N ILE A 176 -15.50 5.75 2.75
CA ILE A 176 -16.13 5.37 4.02
C ILE A 176 -15.94 6.54 5.01
N ALA A 177 -17.01 7.03 5.63
CA ALA A 177 -16.87 7.94 6.76
C ALA A 177 -16.18 7.19 7.92
N TYR A 178 -15.04 7.70 8.39
CA TYR A 178 -14.19 6.90 9.27
C TYR A 178 -14.74 6.76 10.69
N ASP A 179 -15.57 7.72 11.13
CA ASP A 179 -16.32 7.69 12.39
C ASP A 179 -17.65 6.92 12.31
N ASP A 180 -18.18 6.70 11.11
CA ASP A 180 -19.36 5.88 10.82
C ASP A 180 -19.11 4.93 9.64
N LEU A 181 -18.55 3.76 9.94
CA LEU A 181 -18.15 2.76 8.94
C LEU A 181 -19.33 2.19 8.12
N ALA A 182 -20.58 2.41 8.55
CA ALA A 182 -21.77 2.06 7.78
C ALA A 182 -22.05 3.09 6.67
N ALA A 183 -21.62 4.34 6.83
CA ALA A 183 -21.71 5.39 5.82
C ALA A 183 -20.60 5.25 4.77
N ARG A 184 -20.68 4.16 3.99
CA ARG A 184 -19.83 3.91 2.81
C ARG A 184 -20.59 4.04 1.50
N ARG A 185 -19.92 4.54 0.48
CA ARG A 185 -20.45 4.64 -0.90
C ARG A 185 -19.37 4.27 -1.90
N VAL A 186 -19.80 3.84 -3.09
CA VAL A 186 -18.89 3.71 -4.23
C VAL A 186 -18.33 5.09 -4.56
N PHE A 187 -17.00 5.21 -4.55
CA PHE A 187 -16.28 6.40 -4.95
C PHE A 187 -15.91 6.34 -6.43
N VAL A 188 -15.32 5.22 -6.87
CA VAL A 188 -14.91 4.99 -8.26
C VAL A 188 -15.17 3.54 -8.65
N GLU A 189 -15.80 3.35 -9.80
CA GLU A 189 -15.79 2.06 -10.52
C GLU A 189 -14.49 1.97 -11.32
N MET A 190 -13.70 0.92 -11.07
CA MET A 190 -12.34 0.86 -11.58
C MET A 190 -12.29 0.17 -12.95
N PRO A 191 -11.50 0.71 -13.91
CA PRO A 191 -11.30 0.07 -15.21
C PRO A 191 -10.44 -1.20 -15.13
N GLY A 192 -9.82 -1.46 -13.97
CA GLY A 192 -9.01 -2.65 -13.68
C GLY A 192 -9.20 -3.10 -12.23
N ILE A 193 -8.24 -3.83 -11.68
CA ILE A 193 -8.31 -4.31 -10.29
C ILE A 193 -7.61 -3.26 -9.40
N PRO A 194 -8.33 -2.58 -8.49
CA PRO A 194 -7.70 -1.63 -7.60
C PRO A 194 -6.78 -2.36 -6.62
N ASP A 195 -5.58 -1.83 -6.47
CA ASP A 195 -4.58 -2.32 -5.52
C ASP A 195 -4.26 -1.25 -4.48
N GLY A 196 -3.03 -1.17 -3.97
CA GLY A 196 -2.58 -0.15 -3.03
C GLY A 196 -2.76 1.30 -3.52
N SER A 197 -2.98 2.22 -2.59
CA SER A 197 -3.30 3.63 -2.89
C SER A 197 -2.69 4.62 -1.90
N CYS A 198 -2.52 5.86 -2.34
CA CYS A 198 -2.20 7.00 -1.49
C CYS A 198 -3.02 8.23 -1.91
N VAL A 199 -2.94 9.32 -1.14
CA VAL A 199 -3.58 10.59 -1.49
C VAL A 199 -2.57 11.71 -1.66
N ASP A 200 -2.88 12.67 -2.51
CA ASP A 200 -2.14 13.94 -2.59
C ASP A 200 -2.72 15.03 -1.66
N ALA A 201 -1.97 16.12 -1.53
CA ALA A 201 -2.33 17.26 -0.70
C ALA A 201 -3.61 17.99 -1.13
N GLU A 202 -4.09 17.79 -2.36
CA GLU A 202 -5.37 18.31 -2.83
C GLU A 202 -6.55 17.36 -2.54
N GLY A 203 -6.28 16.20 -1.94
CA GLY A 203 -7.27 15.16 -1.67
C GLY A 203 -7.59 14.26 -2.86
N GLY A 204 -6.74 14.25 -3.89
CA GLY A 204 -6.84 13.30 -5.00
C GLY A 204 -6.30 11.93 -4.60
N LEU A 205 -7.03 10.87 -4.95
CA LEU A 205 -6.65 9.49 -4.71
C LEU A 205 -5.81 8.96 -5.87
N TRP A 206 -4.62 8.41 -5.57
CA TRP A 206 -3.76 7.69 -6.51
C TRP A 206 -3.86 6.20 -6.25
N ASN A 207 -4.25 5.42 -7.25
CA ASN A 207 -4.43 3.98 -7.15
C ASN A 207 -3.54 3.25 -8.16
N ALA A 208 -2.77 2.26 -7.68
CA ALA A 208 -2.11 1.30 -8.53
C ALA A 208 -3.15 0.31 -9.09
N VAL A 209 -3.16 0.14 -10.42
CA VAL A 209 -4.13 -0.70 -11.11
C VAL A 209 -3.48 -2.04 -11.46
N TRP A 210 -3.76 -3.07 -10.67
CA TRP A 210 -3.31 -4.43 -10.93
C TRP A 210 -3.83 -4.93 -12.29
N GLU A 211 -2.93 -5.50 -13.10
CA GLU A 211 -3.14 -5.87 -14.52
C GLU A 211 -3.51 -4.68 -15.44
N GLY A 212 -3.40 -3.44 -14.97
CA GLY A 212 -3.74 -2.22 -15.72
C GLY A 212 -2.55 -1.46 -16.31
N ALA A 213 -1.32 -1.91 -16.01
CA ALA A 213 -0.07 -1.27 -16.40
C ALA A 213 -0.03 0.24 -16.11
N ALA A 214 -0.64 0.67 -14.99
CA ALA A 214 -0.77 2.07 -14.67
C ALA A 214 -1.00 2.36 -13.19
N VAL A 215 -0.72 3.61 -12.81
CA VAL A 215 -1.33 4.27 -11.66
C VAL A 215 -2.29 5.34 -12.18
N MET A 216 -3.47 5.46 -11.57
CA MET A 216 -4.47 6.46 -11.93
C MET A 216 -4.77 7.38 -10.76
N ARG A 217 -4.98 8.68 -11.04
CA ARG A 217 -5.45 9.66 -10.06
C ARG A 217 -6.92 10.00 -10.27
N PHE A 218 -7.69 10.00 -9.19
CA PHE A 218 -9.08 10.45 -9.15
C PHE A 218 -9.24 11.68 -8.25
N ASP A 219 -9.98 12.69 -8.72
CA ASP A 219 -10.31 13.87 -7.89
C ASP A 219 -11.39 13.54 -6.85
N ALA A 220 -11.76 14.51 -6.00
CA ALA A 220 -12.78 14.34 -4.95
C ALA A 220 -14.19 13.96 -5.46
N GLN A 221 -14.43 14.01 -6.77
CA GLN A 221 -15.68 13.54 -7.40
C GLN A 221 -15.53 12.18 -8.08
N GLY A 222 -14.39 11.49 -7.89
CA GLY A 222 -14.10 10.21 -8.51
C GLY A 222 -13.73 10.30 -9.99
N ARG A 223 -13.42 11.49 -10.52
CA ARG A 223 -13.08 11.65 -11.94
C ARG A 223 -11.59 11.46 -12.15
N ALA A 224 -11.23 10.64 -13.14
CA ALA A 224 -9.84 10.46 -13.52
C ALA A 224 -9.23 11.80 -14.00
N THR A 225 -8.07 12.17 -13.45
CA THR A 225 -7.34 13.39 -13.81
C THR A 225 -5.93 13.11 -14.29
N HIS A 226 -5.31 12.03 -13.84
CA HIS A 226 -3.99 11.60 -14.28
C HIS A 226 -3.95 10.10 -14.54
N ARG A 227 -3.08 9.69 -15.47
CA ARG A 227 -2.68 8.31 -15.72
C ARG A 227 -1.16 8.28 -15.90
N ILE A 228 -0.49 7.50 -15.08
CA ILE A 228 0.93 7.20 -15.21
C ILE A 228 1.02 5.78 -15.75
N ASP A 229 1.45 5.60 -17.00
CA ASP A 229 1.66 4.28 -17.59
C ASP A 229 2.98 3.67 -17.09
N LEU A 230 2.99 2.35 -16.95
CA LEU A 230 4.15 1.55 -16.61
C LEU A 230 4.48 0.57 -17.74
N PRO A 231 5.77 0.25 -17.95
CA PRO A 231 6.19 -0.79 -18.91
C PRO A 231 5.99 -2.22 -18.36
N VAL A 232 5.21 -2.38 -17.28
CA VAL A 232 4.93 -3.67 -16.62
C VAL A 232 3.45 -3.73 -16.26
N ARG A 233 2.85 -4.93 -16.29
CA ARG A 233 1.40 -5.10 -16.14
C ARG A 233 0.87 -4.83 -14.73
N ARG A 234 1.63 -5.24 -13.71
CA ARG A 234 1.17 -5.30 -12.31
C ARG A 234 1.84 -4.22 -11.47
N ALA A 235 1.26 -3.02 -11.50
CA ALA A 235 1.48 -2.04 -10.43
C ALA A 235 0.70 -2.50 -9.19
N THR A 236 1.32 -2.40 -8.02
CA THR A 236 0.75 -2.94 -6.76
C THR A 236 0.44 -1.87 -5.74
N CYS A 237 1.34 -0.91 -5.52
CA CYS A 237 1.11 0.16 -4.56
C CYS A 237 1.89 1.42 -4.96
N CYS A 238 1.56 2.56 -4.37
CA CYS A 238 2.26 3.81 -4.63
C CYS A 238 2.27 4.73 -3.41
N ALA A 239 3.34 5.52 -3.29
CA ALA A 239 3.47 6.54 -2.24
C ALA A 239 4.26 7.74 -2.73
N PHE A 240 3.89 8.92 -2.27
CA PHE A 240 4.67 10.13 -2.49
C PHE A 240 5.90 10.17 -1.59
N GLY A 241 7.02 10.64 -2.12
CA GLY A 241 8.27 10.79 -1.41
C GLY A 241 9.18 11.87 -2.01
N GLY A 242 10.39 11.95 -1.46
CA GLY A 242 11.28 13.09 -1.63
C GLY A 242 10.96 14.22 -0.66
N ASP A 243 11.88 15.17 -0.52
CA ASP A 243 11.74 16.28 0.45
C ASP A 243 10.54 17.19 0.18
N ASP A 244 10.16 17.30 -1.09
CA ASP A 244 9.01 18.08 -1.54
C ASP A 244 7.74 17.22 -1.69
N LEU A 245 7.83 15.92 -1.38
CA LEU A 245 6.78 14.93 -1.59
C LEU A 245 6.19 14.92 -3.02
N ALA A 246 6.94 15.37 -4.02
CA ALA A 246 6.46 15.53 -5.40
C ALA A 246 6.84 14.36 -6.32
N THR A 247 7.47 13.32 -5.79
CA THR A 247 7.81 12.11 -6.53
C THR A 247 6.92 10.97 -6.08
N LEU A 248 6.11 10.42 -6.99
CA LEU A 248 5.31 9.23 -6.74
C LEU A 248 6.13 7.99 -7.05
N TYR A 249 6.45 7.21 -6.02
CA TYR A 249 7.11 5.91 -6.15
C TYR A 249 6.07 4.81 -6.28
N ILE A 250 6.37 3.78 -7.08
CA ILE A 250 5.42 2.75 -7.49
C ILE A 250 6.09 1.38 -7.39
N THR A 251 5.51 0.49 -6.58
CA THR A 251 5.93 -0.92 -6.51
C THR A 251 5.22 -1.73 -7.58
N THR A 252 5.86 -2.82 -8.00
CA THR A 252 5.33 -3.73 -9.02
C THR A 252 5.58 -5.19 -8.64
N SER A 253 4.98 -6.12 -9.38
CA SER A 253 5.05 -7.55 -9.04
C SER A 253 5.30 -8.44 -10.24
N GLN A 254 6.04 -9.54 -10.00
CA GLN A 254 6.19 -10.68 -10.91
C GLN A 254 5.16 -11.79 -10.65
N LEU A 255 4.33 -11.67 -9.61
CA LEU A 255 3.39 -12.70 -9.20
C LEU A 255 2.40 -12.98 -10.33
N GLY A 256 2.23 -14.24 -10.68
CA GLY A 256 1.36 -14.67 -11.78
C GLY A 256 1.98 -14.57 -13.17
N ALA A 257 3.16 -13.94 -13.34
CA ALA A 257 3.82 -13.88 -14.63
C ALA A 257 4.27 -15.27 -15.10
N ASP A 258 4.04 -15.60 -16.36
CA ASP A 258 4.64 -16.78 -16.99
C ASP A 258 6.03 -16.46 -17.58
N ALA A 259 6.65 -17.44 -18.24
CA ALA A 259 7.98 -17.25 -18.82
C ALA A 259 7.99 -16.25 -19.99
N THR A 260 6.90 -16.16 -20.75
CA THR A 260 6.76 -15.23 -21.86
C THR A 260 6.61 -13.81 -21.33
N GLU A 261 5.70 -13.61 -20.37
CA GLU A 261 5.47 -12.29 -19.77
C GLU A 261 6.74 -11.76 -19.09
N ARG A 262 7.48 -12.62 -18.38
CA ARG A 262 8.77 -12.23 -17.77
C ARG A 262 9.80 -11.79 -18.81
N ALA A 263 9.81 -12.41 -19.99
CA ALA A 263 10.72 -12.02 -21.07
C ALA A 263 10.28 -10.69 -21.72
N GLU A 264 8.97 -10.44 -21.83
CA GLU A 264 8.40 -9.20 -22.38
C GLU A 264 8.48 -8.02 -21.41
N THR A 265 8.45 -8.29 -20.10
CA THR A 265 8.46 -7.28 -19.03
C THR A 265 9.63 -7.51 -18.07
N PRO A 266 10.89 -7.37 -18.53
CA PRO A 266 12.08 -7.72 -17.74
C PRO A 266 12.21 -6.91 -16.43
N LEU A 267 11.54 -5.76 -16.33
CA LEU A 267 11.54 -4.89 -15.16
C LEU A 267 10.37 -5.16 -14.19
N ALA A 268 9.56 -6.21 -14.42
CA ALA A 268 8.50 -6.59 -13.48
C ALA A 268 9.10 -6.91 -12.10
N GLY A 269 8.50 -6.36 -11.04
CA GLY A 269 9.06 -6.45 -9.70
C GLY A 269 10.06 -5.33 -9.36
N GLY A 270 10.30 -4.39 -10.28
CA GLY A 270 11.10 -3.19 -10.02
C GLY A 270 10.32 -2.10 -9.27
N LEU A 271 11.08 -1.14 -8.73
CA LEU A 271 10.57 0.14 -8.22
C LEU A 271 10.60 1.16 -9.36
N PHE A 272 9.50 1.88 -9.53
CA PHE A 272 9.37 2.95 -10.52
C PHE A 272 9.06 4.29 -9.84
N ALA A 273 9.23 5.39 -10.57
CA ALA A 273 8.83 6.71 -10.11
C ALA A 273 8.29 7.60 -11.23
N ALA A 274 7.49 8.59 -10.86
CA ALA A 274 7.07 9.70 -11.72
C ALA A 274 6.92 10.99 -10.90
N ARG A 275 7.03 12.15 -11.55
CA ARG A 275 6.70 13.45 -10.94
C ARG A 275 5.45 14.01 -11.61
N PRO A 276 4.26 13.84 -11.03
CA PRO A 276 3.01 14.18 -11.69
C PRO A 276 2.66 15.67 -11.67
N GLY A 277 3.46 16.52 -11.03
CA GLY A 277 3.15 17.94 -10.83
C GLY A 277 2.22 18.19 -9.64
N LEU A 278 1.98 17.18 -8.82
CA LEU A 278 1.26 17.21 -7.55
C LEU A 278 2.15 16.66 -6.44
N ALA A 279 1.90 17.07 -5.21
CA ALA A 279 2.65 16.63 -4.04
C ALA A 279 1.76 15.86 -3.08
N GLY A 280 2.35 14.87 -2.43
CA GLY A 280 1.75 14.09 -1.35
C GLY A 280 1.61 14.87 -0.05
N LEU A 281 1.25 14.12 0.99
CA LEU A 281 1.22 14.58 2.36
C LEU A 281 2.21 13.78 3.20
N ALA A 282 2.70 14.38 4.28
CA ALA A 282 3.50 13.65 5.25
C ALA A 282 2.62 12.65 5.99
N GLU A 283 2.93 11.37 5.87
CA GLU A 283 2.20 10.33 6.58
C GLU A 283 2.55 10.31 8.07
N ARG A 284 1.59 9.87 8.89
CA ARG A 284 1.74 9.80 10.34
C ARG A 284 2.42 8.48 10.72
N PRO A 285 3.48 8.49 11.54
CA PRO A 285 3.94 7.29 12.20
C PRO A 285 2.84 6.69 13.09
N PHE A 286 2.90 5.39 13.32
CA PHE A 286 2.05 4.74 14.33
C PHE A 286 2.37 5.32 15.72
N ALA A 287 1.33 5.70 16.47
CA ALA A 287 1.46 6.45 17.71
C ALA A 287 1.89 5.62 18.94
N GLY A 288 1.83 4.28 18.86
CA GLY A 288 2.11 3.35 19.99
C GLY A 288 3.29 2.39 19.84
#